data_AF-A0A3D1AKJ9-F1
#
_entry.id   AF-A0A3D1AKJ9-F1
#
_cell.length_a   1.000
_cell.length_b   1.000
_cell.length_c   1.000
_cell.angle_alpha   90.00
_cell.angle_beta   90.00
_cell.angle_gamma   90.00
#
_symmetry.space_group_name_H-M   'P 1'
#
loop_
_entity.id
_entity.type
_entity.pdbx_description
1 polymer ?
#
loop_
_entity_poly.entity_id
_entity_poly.type
_entity_poly.pdbx_seq_one_letter_code
_entity_poly.pdbx_strand_id
1 'polypeptide(L)'
;MARQVDHALLMEFVQKRRKATGGYGATPRLPATIQDTFQAVALRLVLGEEMPTPQAEPALAEYLARMLAVSWLGIETTFRLLVTCRICGLALDGERVRVHLVARLAWDTSLAATYYVRRIAGEVLGEEPDFPGSGRSLVLPAPCAVEDVARYLFVKTMDGQSGEGAGELVAWLQRSQNGDGGFGFFPGTTSFIENCHAALAALSLLGASPIDPESARAFVVSCQTGRGGFARSPKAAPFLDASWHGIASLRLLEGMEERPAGVLPESSGWENRLLLSV
;
A
#
# COMPACT_ATOMS: atom_id res chain seq x y z
N MET A 1 27.05 -11.51 6.28
CA MET A 1 25.67 -11.94 6.61
C MET A 1 24.75 -10.78 6.29
N ALA A 2 23.76 -10.98 5.42
CA ALA A 2 22.73 -9.98 5.17
C ALA A 2 21.97 -9.73 6.49
N ARG A 3 21.76 -8.46 6.85
CA ARG A 3 21.02 -8.11 8.06
C ARG A 3 19.56 -8.55 7.88
N GLN A 4 19.06 -9.39 8.76
CA GLN A 4 17.64 -9.78 8.76
C GLN A 4 16.81 -8.69 9.44
N VAL A 5 15.54 -8.55 9.04
CA VAL A 5 14.60 -7.63 9.68
C VAL A 5 14.24 -8.13 11.07
N ASP A 6 14.39 -7.27 12.07
CA ASP A 6 13.92 -7.54 13.43
C ASP A 6 12.39 -7.29 13.52
N HIS A 7 11.60 -8.35 13.36
CA HIS A 7 10.13 -8.26 13.41
C HIS A 7 9.62 -7.95 14.82
N ALA A 8 10.26 -8.49 15.85
CA ALA A 8 9.85 -8.25 17.24
C ALA A 8 9.98 -6.76 17.59
N LEU A 9 11.11 -6.15 17.25
CA LEU A 9 11.34 -4.73 17.50
C LEU A 9 10.44 -3.83 16.63
N LEU A 10 10.10 -4.26 15.41
CA LEU A 10 9.07 -3.60 14.60
C LEU A 10 7.70 -3.64 15.29
N MET A 11 7.29 -4.78 15.85
CA MET A 11 6.00 -4.88 16.54
C MET A 11 5.97 -4.07 17.83
N GLU A 12 7.06 -4.01 18.59
CA GLU A 12 7.16 -3.06 19.72
C GLU A 12 6.99 -1.60 19.27
N PHE A 13 7.58 -1.25 18.13
CA PHE A 13 7.46 0.08 17.55
C PHE A 13 6.02 0.41 17.14
N VAL A 14 5.29 -0.55 16.58
CA VAL A 14 3.87 -0.42 16.25
C VAL A 14 3.05 -0.25 17.53
N GLN A 15 3.28 -1.07 18.56
CA GLN A 15 2.50 -1.02 19.80
C GLN A 15 2.68 0.30 20.56
N LYS A 16 3.88 0.89 20.56
CA LYS A 16 4.13 2.22 21.16
C LYS A 16 3.31 3.35 20.52
N ARG A 17 2.70 3.11 19.35
CA ARG A 17 1.85 4.07 18.63
C ARG A 17 0.37 3.87 18.83
N ARG A 18 -0.05 2.76 19.44
CA ARG A 18 -1.44 2.50 19.80
C ARG A 18 -1.95 3.53 20.80
N LYS A 19 -3.21 3.97 20.66
CA LYS A 19 -3.83 4.92 21.59
C LYS A 19 -4.87 4.23 22.46
N ALA A 20 -4.97 4.69 23.71
CA ALA A 20 -6.01 4.25 24.63
C ALA A 20 -7.42 4.54 24.08
N THR A 21 -7.58 5.61 23.29
CA THR A 21 -8.83 6.01 22.63
C THR A 21 -9.12 5.24 21.33
N GLY A 22 -8.29 4.26 20.98
CA GLY A 22 -8.33 3.55 19.71
C GLY A 22 -7.48 4.18 18.61
N GLY A 23 -7.12 3.37 17.63
CA GLY A 23 -6.26 3.75 16.51
C GLY A 23 -4.78 3.87 16.87
N TYR A 24 -3.99 4.26 15.87
CA TYR A 24 -2.55 4.47 15.97
C TYR A 24 -2.20 5.87 15.49
N GLY A 25 -1.13 6.46 16.02
CA GLY A 25 -0.65 7.78 15.62
C GLY A 25 0.83 7.77 15.27
N ALA A 26 1.26 8.71 14.42
CA ALA A 26 2.61 8.77 13.87
C ALA A 26 3.73 8.73 14.93
N THR A 27 3.47 9.30 16.11
CA THR A 27 4.33 9.20 17.30
C THR A 27 3.51 8.77 18.52
N PRO A 28 4.15 8.32 19.61
CA PRO A 28 3.44 7.99 20.86
C PRO A 28 2.59 9.13 21.42
N ARG A 29 2.95 10.39 21.15
CA ARG A 29 2.28 11.57 21.72
C ARG A 29 1.22 12.20 20.83
N LEU A 30 1.25 11.95 19.52
CA LEU A 30 0.26 12.49 18.59
C LEU A 30 -1.05 11.69 18.63
N PRO A 31 -2.20 12.28 18.30
CA PRO A 31 -3.47 11.58 18.22
C PRO A 31 -3.45 10.51 17.12
N ALA A 32 -4.44 9.60 17.17
CA ALA A 32 -4.58 8.59 16.13
C ALA A 32 -5.04 9.20 14.80
N THR A 33 -4.53 8.66 13.69
CA THR A 33 -4.97 9.00 12.34
C THR A 33 -5.42 7.74 11.60
N ILE A 34 -6.28 7.92 10.57
CA ILE A 34 -6.74 6.80 9.74
C ILE A 34 -5.54 6.16 9.02
N GLN A 35 -4.60 6.98 8.55
CA GLN A 35 -3.39 6.53 7.86
C GLN A 35 -2.50 5.66 8.74
N ASP A 36 -2.13 6.16 9.92
CA ASP A 36 -1.30 5.42 10.87
C ASP A 36 -1.99 4.13 11.34
N THR A 37 -3.31 4.19 11.56
CA THR A 37 -4.11 3.03 11.96
C THR A 37 -4.14 1.97 10.86
N PHE A 38 -4.34 2.37 9.60
CA PHE A 38 -4.28 1.47 8.46
C PHE A 38 -2.92 0.78 8.36
N GLN A 39 -1.82 1.53 8.48
CA GLN A 39 -0.47 0.99 8.37
C GLN A 39 -0.15 0.00 9.50
N ALA A 40 -0.55 0.30 10.73
CA ALA A 40 -0.37 -0.60 11.86
C ALA A 40 -1.17 -1.91 11.70
N VAL A 41 -2.41 -1.84 11.21
CA VAL A 41 -3.26 -3.02 10.98
C VAL A 41 -2.75 -3.83 9.77
N ALA A 42 -2.32 -3.16 8.70
CA ALA A 42 -1.74 -3.82 7.53
C ALA A 42 -0.44 -4.56 7.88
N LEU A 43 0.43 -3.94 8.70
CA LEU A 43 1.65 -4.58 9.21
C LEU A 43 1.33 -5.85 10.03
N ARG A 44 0.34 -5.80 10.93
CA ARG A 44 -0.09 -6.99 11.69
C ARG A 44 -0.53 -8.11 10.76
N LEU A 45 -1.36 -7.78 9.77
CA LEU A 45 -1.90 -8.76 8.83
C LEU A 45 -0.79 -9.47 8.06
N VAL A 46 0.11 -8.73 7.39
CA VAL A 46 1.15 -9.34 6.53
C VAL A 46 2.29 -10.02 7.31
N LEU A 47 2.37 -9.77 8.63
CA LEU A 47 3.29 -10.44 9.54
C LEU A 47 2.65 -11.64 10.25
N GLY A 48 1.36 -11.92 10.01
CA GLY A 48 0.65 -13.05 10.64
C GLY A 48 0.36 -12.83 12.13
N GLU A 49 0.32 -11.58 12.59
CA GLU A 49 -0.07 -11.22 13.95
C GLU A 49 -1.57 -11.39 14.14
N GLU A 50 -2.00 -11.58 15.39
CA GLU A 50 -3.43 -11.66 15.70
C GLU A 50 -4.14 -10.38 15.26
N MET A 51 -5.23 -10.52 14.49
CA MET A 51 -5.96 -9.37 13.98
C MET A 51 -6.92 -8.80 15.04
N PRO A 52 -7.01 -7.46 15.16
CA PRO A 52 -7.94 -6.85 16.08
C PRO A 52 -9.38 -7.12 15.65
N THR A 53 -10.23 -7.46 16.62
CA THR A 53 -11.68 -7.60 16.44
C THR A 53 -12.40 -6.59 17.34
N PRO A 54 -13.71 -6.31 17.12
CA PRO A 54 -14.45 -5.42 18.00
C PRO A 54 -14.51 -5.92 19.44
N GLN A 55 -14.41 -7.24 19.65
CA GLN A 55 -14.41 -7.86 20.99
C GLN A 55 -13.02 -7.78 21.65
N ALA A 56 -11.94 -8.02 20.90
CA ALA A 56 -10.58 -8.00 21.44
C ALA A 56 -10.06 -6.56 21.65
N GLU A 57 -10.44 -5.64 20.77
CA GLU A 57 -9.97 -4.25 20.79
C GLU A 57 -11.11 -3.22 20.63
N PRO A 58 -12.02 -3.11 21.62
CA PRO A 58 -13.22 -2.27 21.52
C PRO A 58 -12.90 -0.79 21.27
N ALA A 59 -11.82 -0.26 21.87
CA ALA A 59 -11.40 1.13 21.64
C ALA A 59 -11.05 1.39 20.16
N LEU A 60 -10.40 0.44 19.48
CA LEU A 60 -10.10 0.56 18.05
C LEU A 60 -11.39 0.52 17.22
N ALA A 61 -12.31 -0.40 17.54
CA ALA A 61 -13.60 -0.46 16.87
C ALA A 61 -14.42 0.83 17.04
N GLU A 62 -14.45 1.41 18.24
CA GLU A 62 -15.08 2.71 18.49
C GLU A 62 -14.42 3.84 17.70
N TYR A 63 -13.09 3.86 17.62
CA TYR A 63 -12.36 4.83 16.80
C TYR A 63 -12.77 4.73 15.32
N LEU A 64 -12.76 3.52 14.76
CA LEU A 64 -13.14 3.27 13.37
C LEU A 64 -14.62 3.63 13.11
N ALA A 65 -15.53 3.28 14.01
CA ALA A 65 -16.95 3.65 13.93
C ALA A 65 -17.15 5.17 13.93
N ARG A 66 -16.43 5.91 14.79
CA ARG A 66 -16.43 7.39 14.75
C ARG A 66 -15.91 7.92 13.42
N MET A 67 -14.85 7.34 12.86
CA MET A 67 -14.31 7.77 11.57
C MET A 67 -15.26 7.46 10.40
N LEU A 68 -15.99 6.35 10.43
CA LEU A 68 -17.05 6.04 9.45
C LEU A 68 -18.20 7.06 9.49
N ALA A 69 -18.42 7.72 10.63
CA ALA A 69 -19.42 8.77 10.75
C ALA A 69 -18.99 10.09 10.09
N VAL A 70 -17.69 10.33 9.91
CA VAL A 70 -17.15 11.56 9.32
C VAL A 70 -17.54 11.68 7.84
N SER A 71 -18.19 12.77 7.49
CA SER A 71 -18.51 13.10 6.10
C SER A 71 -17.29 13.67 5.36
N TRP A 72 -17.24 13.47 4.05
CA TRP A 72 -16.29 14.15 3.14
C TRP A 72 -14.80 13.79 3.25
N LEU A 73 -14.47 12.58 3.73
CA LEU A 73 -13.09 12.08 3.65
C LEU A 73 -12.59 12.03 2.20
N GLY A 74 -11.30 12.31 1.99
CA GLY A 74 -10.64 12.12 0.70
C GLY A 74 -10.62 10.63 0.34
N ILE A 75 -10.67 10.31 -0.95
CA ILE A 75 -10.91 8.93 -1.40
C ILE A 75 -9.86 7.91 -0.93
N GLU A 76 -8.59 8.32 -0.89
CA GLU A 76 -7.49 7.53 -0.31
C GLU A 76 -7.70 7.24 1.18
N THR A 77 -8.11 8.26 1.94
CA THR A 77 -8.41 8.11 3.37
C THR A 77 -9.63 7.22 3.58
N THR A 78 -10.65 7.36 2.72
CA THR A 78 -11.82 6.48 2.69
C THR A 78 -11.41 5.04 2.42
N PHE A 79 -10.56 4.78 1.42
CA PHE A 79 -10.04 3.44 1.13
C PHE A 79 -9.36 2.84 2.36
N ARG A 80 -8.41 3.56 2.96
CA ARG A 80 -7.68 3.11 4.16
C ARG A 80 -8.62 2.78 5.31
N LEU A 81 -9.62 3.63 5.56
CA LEU A 81 -10.62 3.41 6.61
C LEU A 81 -11.43 2.14 6.34
N LEU A 82 -12.01 2.01 5.15
CA LEU A 82 -12.88 0.89 4.80
C LEU A 82 -12.14 -0.45 4.81
N VAL A 83 -10.92 -0.48 4.28
CA VAL A 83 -10.07 -1.67 4.34
C VAL A 83 -9.72 -2.03 5.79
N THR A 84 -9.37 -1.05 6.62
CA THR A 84 -9.09 -1.28 8.04
C THR A 84 -10.31 -1.85 8.75
N CYS A 85 -11.49 -1.28 8.54
CA CYS A 85 -12.76 -1.78 9.09
C CYS A 85 -13.04 -3.22 8.66
N ARG A 86 -12.85 -3.55 7.37
CA ARG A 86 -13.04 -4.91 6.85
C ARG A 86 -12.09 -5.91 7.52
N ILE A 87 -10.80 -5.58 7.61
CA ILE A 87 -9.80 -6.41 8.28
C ILE A 87 -10.16 -6.61 9.77
N CYS A 88 -10.65 -5.56 10.42
CA CYS A 88 -11.07 -5.62 11.82
C CYS A 88 -12.45 -6.24 12.04
N GLY A 89 -13.14 -6.70 10.99
CA GLY A 89 -14.48 -7.30 11.10
C GLY A 89 -15.62 -6.32 11.47
N LEU A 90 -15.48 -5.03 11.16
CA LEU A 90 -16.56 -4.05 11.33
C LEU A 90 -17.53 -4.11 10.15
N ALA A 91 -18.83 -4.03 10.45
CA ALA A 91 -19.87 -3.90 9.45
C ALA A 91 -19.76 -2.56 8.72
N LEU A 92 -19.99 -2.59 7.40
CA LEU A 92 -19.95 -1.42 6.53
C LEU A 92 -21.34 -1.16 5.93
N ASP A 93 -21.70 0.11 5.86
CA ASP A 93 -22.90 0.55 5.13
C ASP A 93 -22.56 0.70 3.64
N GLY A 94 -22.82 -0.37 2.88
CA GLY A 94 -22.49 -0.43 1.45
C GLY A 94 -23.16 0.68 0.64
N GLU A 95 -24.41 1.03 0.97
CA GLU A 95 -25.16 2.09 0.27
C GLU A 95 -24.52 3.46 0.50
N ARG A 96 -24.16 3.78 1.74
CA ARG A 96 -23.45 5.02 2.06
C ARG A 96 -22.09 5.10 1.36
N VAL A 97 -21.35 4.00 1.32
CA VAL A 97 -20.07 3.93 0.60
C VAL A 97 -20.29 4.17 -0.89
N ARG A 98 -21.25 3.48 -1.51
CA ARG A 98 -21.60 3.62 -2.93
C ARG A 98 -21.94 5.06 -3.30
N VAL A 99 -22.78 5.73 -2.50
CA VAL A 99 -23.12 7.16 -2.68
C VAL A 99 -21.87 8.04 -2.62
N HIS A 100 -20.96 7.78 -1.67
CA HIS A 100 -19.71 8.53 -1.56
C HIS A 100 -18.80 8.34 -2.79
N LEU A 101 -18.65 7.11 -3.27
CA LEU A 101 -17.83 6.80 -4.45
C LEU A 101 -18.35 7.46 -5.72
N VAL A 102 -19.66 7.37 -5.98
CA VAL A 102 -20.30 8.01 -7.14
C VAL A 102 -20.12 9.52 -7.08
N ALA A 103 -20.32 10.13 -5.91
CA ALA A 103 -20.04 11.55 -5.73
C ALA A 103 -18.58 11.86 -6.04
N ARG A 104 -17.62 11.08 -5.55
CA ARG A 104 -16.18 11.33 -5.80
C ARG A 104 -15.81 11.27 -7.29
N LEU A 105 -16.27 10.25 -8.02
CA LEU A 105 -16.00 10.14 -9.46
C LEU A 105 -16.59 11.26 -10.31
N ALA A 106 -17.62 11.96 -9.81
CA ALA A 106 -18.19 13.11 -10.50
C ALA A 106 -17.28 14.35 -10.43
N TRP A 107 -16.41 14.45 -9.41
CA TRP A 107 -15.56 15.62 -9.17
C TRP A 107 -14.08 15.37 -9.48
N ASP A 108 -13.59 14.14 -9.33
CA ASP A 108 -12.19 13.80 -9.50
C ASP A 108 -12.05 12.53 -10.35
N THR A 109 -11.54 12.70 -11.56
CA THR A 109 -11.27 11.62 -12.52
C THR A 109 -9.77 11.36 -12.68
N SER A 110 -8.96 11.77 -11.71
CA SER A 110 -7.53 11.47 -11.70
C SER A 110 -7.27 9.96 -11.65
N LEU A 111 -6.05 9.55 -12.00
CA LEU A 111 -5.61 8.17 -11.87
C LEU A 111 -5.70 7.70 -10.41
N ALA A 112 -5.26 8.52 -9.45
CA ALA A 112 -5.33 8.19 -8.03
C ALA A 112 -6.77 8.02 -7.54
N ALA A 113 -7.68 8.93 -7.91
CA ALA A 113 -9.09 8.80 -7.55
C ALA A 113 -9.72 7.56 -8.17
N THR A 114 -9.50 7.33 -9.47
CA THR A 114 -9.98 6.14 -10.17
C THR A 114 -9.46 4.85 -9.51
N TYR A 115 -8.16 4.81 -9.20
CA TYR A 115 -7.53 3.69 -8.51
C TYR A 115 -8.24 3.34 -7.20
N TYR A 116 -8.39 4.31 -6.29
CA TYR A 116 -9.03 4.05 -5.01
C TYR A 116 -10.52 3.73 -5.14
N VAL A 117 -11.26 4.38 -6.04
CA VAL A 117 -12.68 4.06 -6.26
C VAL A 117 -12.86 2.64 -6.78
N ARG A 118 -12.14 2.25 -7.84
CA ARG A 118 -12.22 0.89 -8.41
C ARG A 118 -11.88 -0.16 -7.36
N ARG A 119 -10.88 0.09 -6.52
CA ARG A 119 -10.52 -0.80 -5.41
C ARG A 119 -11.60 -0.87 -4.33
N ILE A 120 -12.21 0.23 -3.92
CA ILE A 120 -13.32 0.17 -2.96
C ILE A 120 -14.51 -0.57 -3.58
N ALA A 121 -14.89 -0.27 -4.81
CA ALA A 121 -16.00 -0.92 -5.50
C ALA A 121 -15.79 -2.43 -5.64
N GLY A 122 -14.63 -2.88 -6.12
CA GLY A 122 -14.35 -4.29 -6.31
C GLY A 122 -14.03 -5.05 -5.02
N GLU A 123 -13.20 -4.46 -4.15
CA GLU A 123 -12.63 -5.17 -3.00
C GLU A 123 -13.46 -5.01 -1.72
N VAL A 124 -14.19 -3.89 -1.57
CA VAL A 124 -15.03 -3.63 -0.39
C VAL A 124 -16.50 -3.96 -0.67
N LEU A 125 -17.06 -3.45 -1.78
CA LEU A 125 -18.48 -3.63 -2.12
C LEU A 125 -18.74 -4.94 -2.89
N GLY A 126 -17.79 -5.41 -3.68
CA GLY A 126 -17.98 -6.57 -4.57
C GLY A 126 -18.85 -6.24 -5.79
N GLU A 127 -18.85 -4.98 -6.24
CA GLU A 127 -19.73 -4.47 -7.31
C GLU A 127 -19.02 -4.32 -8.68
N GLU A 128 -17.77 -4.73 -8.83
CA GLU A 128 -17.09 -4.75 -10.13
C GLU A 128 -17.48 -6.01 -10.95
N PRO A 129 -17.69 -5.90 -12.27
CA PRO A 129 -17.43 -4.75 -13.16
C PRO A 129 -18.61 -3.77 -13.34
N ASP A 130 -19.68 -3.90 -12.56
CA ASP A 130 -20.95 -3.18 -12.77
C ASP A 130 -20.98 -1.78 -12.12
N PHE A 131 -19.93 -1.39 -11.42
CA PHE A 131 -19.85 -0.10 -10.73
C PHE A 131 -19.79 1.09 -11.72
N PRO A 132 -20.46 2.23 -11.43
CA PRO A 132 -20.39 3.40 -12.30
C PRO A 132 -18.95 3.88 -12.55
N GLY A 133 -18.51 3.83 -13.81
CA GLY A 133 -17.15 4.21 -14.22
C GLY A 133 -16.18 3.04 -14.43
N SER A 134 -16.61 1.80 -14.21
CA SER A 134 -15.89 0.60 -14.65
C SER A 134 -15.68 0.61 -16.17
N GLY A 135 -14.50 0.17 -16.63
CA GLY A 135 -14.12 0.15 -18.04
C GLY A 135 -13.81 1.53 -18.68
N ARG A 136 -13.74 2.61 -17.89
CA ARG A 136 -13.22 3.90 -18.40
C ARG A 136 -11.78 3.76 -18.86
N SER A 137 -11.47 4.32 -20.04
CA SER A 137 -10.10 4.37 -20.53
C SER A 137 -9.21 5.12 -19.56
N LEU A 138 -8.19 4.44 -19.04
CA LEU A 138 -7.16 5.00 -18.17
C LEU A 138 -5.94 5.38 -18.99
N VAL A 139 -5.47 6.60 -18.76
CA VAL A 139 -4.26 7.14 -19.37
C VAL A 139 -3.23 7.32 -18.26
N LEU A 140 -2.02 6.82 -18.50
CA LEU A 140 -0.89 7.09 -17.62
C LEU A 140 -0.48 8.56 -17.80
N PRO A 141 -0.38 9.37 -16.72
CA PRO A 141 -0.02 10.77 -16.83
C PRO A 141 1.41 10.95 -17.38
N ALA A 142 1.67 12.10 -18.03
CA ALA A 142 3.00 12.48 -18.48
C ALA A 142 3.33 13.88 -17.93
N PRO A 143 4.38 14.04 -17.11
CA PRO A 143 5.28 12.99 -16.59
C PRO A 143 4.57 12.07 -15.56
N CYS A 144 4.96 10.79 -15.48
CA CYS A 144 4.46 9.82 -14.50
C CYS A 144 5.54 9.43 -13.48
N ALA A 145 5.19 9.46 -12.20
CA ALA A 145 6.02 8.89 -11.15
C ALA A 145 5.85 7.36 -11.10
N VAL A 146 6.77 6.67 -10.42
CA VAL A 146 6.69 5.20 -10.22
C VAL A 146 5.37 4.76 -9.57
N GLU A 147 4.82 5.61 -8.71
CA GLU A 147 3.53 5.43 -8.04
C GLU A 147 2.35 5.47 -9.02
N ASP A 148 2.38 6.38 -10.01
CA ASP A 148 1.37 6.44 -11.07
C ASP A 148 1.40 5.16 -11.91
N VAL A 149 2.59 4.66 -12.24
CA VAL A 149 2.75 3.41 -12.99
C VAL A 149 2.16 2.23 -12.23
N ALA A 150 2.45 2.12 -10.93
CA ALA A 150 1.89 1.06 -10.09
C ALA A 150 0.36 1.13 -10.01
N ARG A 151 -0.24 2.31 -9.80
CA ARG A 151 -1.70 2.49 -9.79
C ARG A 151 -2.34 2.13 -11.12
N TYR A 152 -1.76 2.61 -12.21
CA TYR A 152 -2.22 2.32 -13.57
C TYR A 152 -2.24 0.82 -13.85
N LEU A 153 -1.12 0.13 -13.58
CA LEU A 153 -1.00 -1.30 -13.80
C LEU A 153 -1.97 -2.10 -12.93
N PHE A 154 -2.15 -1.69 -11.67
CA PHE A 154 -3.09 -2.38 -10.78
C PHE A 154 -4.51 -2.37 -11.36
N VAL A 155 -5.00 -1.20 -11.81
CA VAL A 155 -6.34 -1.11 -12.39
C VAL A 155 -6.43 -1.90 -13.71
N LYS A 156 -5.39 -1.84 -14.56
CA LYS A 156 -5.33 -2.67 -15.77
C LYS A 156 -5.40 -4.17 -15.47
N THR A 157 -4.70 -4.63 -14.44
CA THR A 157 -4.75 -6.02 -13.97
C THR A 157 -6.15 -6.38 -13.45
N MET A 158 -6.84 -5.48 -12.74
CA MET A 158 -8.25 -5.69 -12.35
C MET A 158 -9.17 -5.88 -13.56
N ASP A 159 -8.90 -5.16 -14.66
CA ASP A 159 -9.65 -5.27 -15.92
C ASP A 159 -9.24 -6.49 -16.78
N GLY A 160 -8.32 -7.34 -16.30
CA GLY A 160 -7.79 -8.47 -17.07
C GLY A 160 -6.93 -8.04 -18.27
N GLN A 161 -6.42 -6.82 -18.27
CA GLN A 161 -5.62 -6.25 -19.34
C GLN A 161 -4.14 -6.25 -18.98
N SER A 162 -3.30 -6.65 -19.93
CA SER A 162 -1.86 -6.43 -19.89
C SER A 162 -1.58 -4.96 -20.24
N GLY A 163 -0.71 -4.27 -19.48
CA GLY A 163 -0.33 -2.91 -19.83
C GLY A 163 0.33 -2.84 -21.22
N GLU A 164 -0.18 -1.98 -22.11
CA GLU A 164 0.50 -1.65 -23.36
C GLU A 164 1.89 -1.07 -23.06
N GLY A 165 2.90 -1.41 -23.87
CA GLY A 165 4.27 -0.91 -23.64
C GLY A 165 4.95 -1.51 -22.39
N ALA A 166 4.54 -2.69 -21.93
CA ALA A 166 5.12 -3.36 -20.75
C ALA A 166 6.66 -3.33 -20.71
N GLY A 167 7.33 -3.61 -21.83
CA GLY A 167 8.80 -3.58 -21.89
C GLY A 167 9.42 -2.19 -21.66
N GLU A 168 8.76 -1.13 -22.15
CA GLU A 168 9.20 0.26 -21.94
C GLU A 168 9.00 0.68 -20.48
N LEU A 169 7.87 0.27 -19.87
CA LEU A 169 7.59 0.50 -18.45
C LEU A 169 8.58 -0.25 -17.56
N VAL A 170 8.89 -1.53 -17.86
CA VAL A 170 9.93 -2.28 -17.15
C VAL A 170 11.26 -1.55 -17.23
N ALA A 171 11.70 -1.16 -18.43
CA ALA A 171 12.97 -0.46 -18.61
C ALA A 171 12.99 0.89 -17.86
N TRP A 172 11.88 1.62 -17.82
CA TRP A 172 11.77 2.89 -17.11
C TRP A 172 11.79 2.71 -15.59
N LEU A 173 11.09 1.71 -15.05
CA LEU A 173 11.09 1.35 -13.63
C LEU A 173 12.49 0.91 -13.18
N GLN A 174 13.14 0.08 -13.99
CA GLN A 174 14.51 -0.39 -13.76
C GLN A 174 15.53 0.76 -13.76
N ARG A 175 15.39 1.75 -14.65
CA ARG A 175 16.21 2.98 -14.62
C ARG A 175 15.95 3.87 -13.40
N SER A 176 14.86 3.64 -12.67
CA SER A 176 14.58 4.34 -11.43
C SER A 176 15.33 3.75 -10.23
N GLN A 177 15.96 2.57 -10.39
CA GLN A 177 16.87 2.02 -9.38
C GLN A 177 18.23 2.74 -9.43
N ASN A 178 18.64 3.29 -8.29
CA ASN A 178 19.91 4.01 -8.13
C ASN A 178 21.03 3.06 -7.68
N GLY A 179 22.27 3.55 -7.73
CA GLY A 179 23.46 2.78 -7.33
C GLY A 179 23.53 2.41 -5.84
N ASP A 180 22.67 2.97 -4.99
CA ASP A 180 22.50 2.57 -3.59
C ASP A 180 21.48 1.43 -3.41
N GLY A 181 20.89 0.95 -4.52
CA GLY A 181 19.87 -0.09 -4.57
C GLY A 181 18.44 0.42 -4.42
N GLY A 182 18.23 1.64 -3.89
CA GLY A 182 16.91 2.23 -3.72
C GLY A 182 16.34 2.82 -5.01
N PHE A 183 15.09 3.26 -4.97
CA PHE A 183 14.38 3.80 -6.13
C PHE A 183 14.03 5.27 -5.96
N GLY A 184 14.24 6.05 -7.02
CA GLY A 184 13.68 7.39 -7.16
C GLY A 184 12.23 7.37 -7.64
N PHE A 185 11.51 8.48 -7.48
CA PHE A 185 10.16 8.64 -8.05
C PHE A 185 10.19 8.87 -9.58
N PHE A 186 11.33 9.37 -10.07
CA PHE A 186 11.78 9.34 -11.47
C PHE A 186 13.22 8.78 -11.55
N PRO A 187 13.66 8.31 -12.73
CA PRO A 187 15.07 7.99 -12.96
C PRO A 187 16.02 9.12 -12.52
N GLY A 188 17.03 8.76 -11.72
CA GLY A 188 18.04 9.69 -11.21
C GLY A 188 17.61 10.59 -10.03
N THR A 189 16.38 10.45 -9.53
CA THR A 189 15.95 11.15 -8.30
C THR A 189 16.30 10.37 -7.04
N THR A 190 16.27 11.04 -5.88
CA THR A 190 16.68 10.47 -4.59
C THR A 190 15.91 9.20 -4.21
N SER A 191 16.64 8.20 -3.73
CA SER A 191 16.08 6.94 -3.22
C SER A 191 15.26 7.14 -1.94
N PHE A 192 13.99 6.70 -1.95
CA PHE A 192 13.14 6.64 -0.77
C PHE A 192 12.31 5.34 -0.73
N ILE A 193 11.97 4.88 0.47
CA ILE A 193 11.36 3.56 0.68
C ILE A 193 9.97 3.42 0.02
N GLU A 194 9.17 4.49 -0.03
CA GLU A 194 7.87 4.51 -0.70
C GLU A 194 8.01 4.38 -2.23
N ASN A 195 9.09 4.92 -2.81
CA ASN A 195 9.40 4.77 -4.22
C ASN A 195 9.86 3.33 -4.52
N CYS A 196 10.62 2.71 -3.62
CA CYS A 196 10.98 1.29 -3.73
C CYS A 196 9.71 0.44 -3.76
N HIS A 197 8.79 0.67 -2.82
CA HIS A 197 7.52 -0.05 -2.76
C HIS A 197 6.72 0.10 -4.06
N ALA A 198 6.56 1.33 -4.55
CA ALA A 198 5.82 1.58 -5.78
C ALA A 198 6.48 0.94 -7.02
N ALA A 199 7.80 1.08 -7.18
CA ALA A 199 8.51 0.48 -8.29
C ALA A 199 8.45 -1.04 -8.26
N LEU A 200 8.60 -1.66 -7.07
CA LEU A 200 8.52 -3.10 -6.89
C LEU A 200 7.10 -3.63 -7.13
N ALA A 201 6.06 -2.90 -6.70
CA ALA A 201 4.67 -3.28 -6.97
C ALA A 201 4.41 -3.27 -8.48
N ALA A 202 4.84 -2.21 -9.19
CA ALA A 202 4.72 -2.11 -10.64
C ALA A 202 5.49 -3.22 -11.38
N LEU A 203 6.75 -3.48 -11.01
CA LEU A 203 7.55 -4.56 -11.59
C LEU A 203 6.90 -5.94 -11.35
N SER A 204 6.36 -6.17 -10.15
CA SER A 204 5.66 -7.40 -9.82
C SER A 204 4.43 -7.62 -10.71
N LEU A 205 3.63 -6.56 -10.92
CA LEU A 205 2.46 -6.57 -11.82
C LEU A 205 2.83 -6.77 -13.30
N LEU A 206 4.08 -6.53 -13.68
CA LEU A 206 4.62 -6.78 -15.01
C LEU A 206 5.34 -8.14 -15.13
N GLY A 207 5.40 -8.93 -14.05
CA GLY A 207 6.17 -10.18 -14.02
C GLY A 207 7.68 -9.97 -14.18
N ALA A 208 8.18 -8.80 -13.78
CA ALA A 208 9.57 -8.37 -13.91
C ALA A 208 10.23 -8.15 -12.54
N SER A 209 11.55 -7.95 -12.55
CA SER A 209 12.37 -7.71 -11.35
C SER A 209 13.19 -6.43 -11.48
N PRO A 210 13.68 -5.87 -10.34
CA PRO A 210 14.73 -4.85 -10.33
C PRO A 210 15.95 -5.28 -11.15
N ILE A 211 16.78 -4.31 -11.54
CA ILE A 211 18.08 -4.62 -12.17
C ILE A 211 18.94 -5.44 -11.21
N ASP A 212 18.93 -5.04 -9.94
CA ASP A 212 19.67 -5.70 -8.87
C ASP A 212 18.75 -5.89 -7.65
N PRO A 213 18.05 -7.04 -7.55
CA PRO A 213 17.15 -7.33 -6.43
C PRO A 213 17.85 -7.35 -5.07
N GLU A 214 19.12 -7.77 -5.02
CA GLU A 214 19.89 -7.86 -3.79
C GLU A 214 20.24 -6.47 -3.24
N SER A 215 20.65 -5.53 -4.09
CA SER A 215 20.85 -4.15 -3.63
C SER A 215 19.54 -3.45 -3.26
N ALA A 216 18.43 -3.74 -3.95
CA ALA A 216 17.11 -3.27 -3.54
C ALA A 216 16.73 -3.77 -2.13
N ARG A 217 16.93 -5.07 -1.87
CA ARG A 217 16.74 -5.68 -0.55
C ARG A 217 17.65 -5.01 0.49
N ALA A 218 18.93 -4.82 0.18
CA ALA A 218 19.89 -4.20 1.07
C ALA A 218 19.53 -2.74 1.42
N PHE A 219 19.07 -1.95 0.45
CA PHE A 219 18.58 -0.60 0.68
C PHE A 219 17.41 -0.60 1.66
N VAL A 220 16.38 -1.41 1.40
CA VAL A 220 15.17 -1.47 2.25
C VAL A 220 15.52 -1.91 3.67
N VAL A 221 16.35 -2.95 3.83
CA VAL A 221 16.83 -3.41 5.14
C VAL A 221 17.63 -2.31 5.87
N SER A 222 18.43 -1.53 5.15
CA SER A 222 19.22 -0.45 5.75
C SER A 222 18.37 0.70 6.32
N CYS A 223 17.11 0.80 5.88
CA CYS A 223 16.12 1.72 6.44
C CYS A 223 15.53 1.23 7.78
N GLN A 224 15.72 -0.03 8.18
CA GLN A 224 15.27 -0.51 9.50
C GLN A 224 16.12 0.10 10.62
N THR A 225 15.47 0.77 11.56
CA THR A 225 16.16 1.48 12.63
C THR A 225 16.40 0.59 13.85
N GLY A 226 17.44 0.90 14.64
CA GLY A 226 17.68 0.22 15.92
C GLY A 226 16.64 0.51 17.01
N ARG A 227 15.60 1.31 16.72
CA ARG A 227 14.46 1.58 17.61
C ARG A 227 13.19 0.86 17.16
N GLY A 228 13.30 -0.04 16.18
CA GLY A 228 12.18 -0.63 15.47
C GLY A 228 11.64 0.29 14.38
N GLY A 229 10.75 -0.25 13.56
CA GLY A 229 10.22 0.47 12.41
C GLY A 229 11.26 0.73 11.32
N PHE A 230 10.78 1.22 10.19
CA PHE A 230 11.60 1.69 9.08
C PHE A 230 11.49 3.20 8.97
N ALA A 231 12.58 3.81 8.52
CA ALA A 231 12.64 5.21 8.13
C ALA A 231 12.52 5.35 6.61
N ARG A 232 12.21 6.57 6.15
CA ARG A 232 12.08 6.87 4.72
C ARG A 232 13.38 6.67 3.93
N SER A 233 14.51 6.87 4.59
CA SER A 233 15.87 6.65 4.10
C SER A 233 16.78 6.20 5.24
N PRO A 234 17.98 5.67 4.94
CA PRO A 234 18.90 5.24 5.98
C PRO A 234 19.23 6.38 6.94
N LYS A 235 19.26 6.07 8.25
CA LYS A 235 19.54 7.02 9.36
C LYS A 235 18.46 8.07 9.62
N ALA A 236 17.35 8.10 8.89
CA ALA A 236 16.22 8.96 9.20
C ALA A 236 15.36 8.42 10.36
N ALA A 237 14.36 9.19 10.79
CA ALA A 237 13.44 8.78 11.84
C ALA A 237 12.42 7.74 11.33
N PRO A 238 12.06 6.74 12.14
CA PRO A 238 11.11 5.71 11.75
C PRO A 238 9.64 6.13 11.91
N PHE A 239 8.80 5.72 10.95
CA PHE A 239 7.36 5.98 10.90
C PHE A 239 6.57 4.74 10.45
N LEU A 240 5.24 4.72 10.70
CA LEU A 240 4.39 3.58 10.34
C LEU A 240 4.25 3.43 8.81
N ASP A 241 4.18 4.54 8.08
CA ASP A 241 4.13 4.58 6.62
C ASP A 241 5.39 3.95 6.00
N ALA A 242 6.57 4.42 6.41
CA ALA A 242 7.84 3.87 5.98
C ALA A 242 7.99 2.40 6.40
N SER A 243 7.50 2.01 7.59
CA SER A 243 7.50 0.62 8.04
C SER A 243 6.65 -0.29 7.16
N TRP A 244 5.46 0.18 6.78
CA TRP A 244 4.60 -0.51 5.83
C TRP A 244 5.30 -0.68 4.47
N HIS A 245 5.82 0.41 3.90
CA HIS A 245 6.55 0.35 2.62
C HIS A 245 7.76 -0.57 2.66
N GLY A 246 8.50 -0.60 3.78
CA GLY A 246 9.64 -1.49 3.96
C GLY A 246 9.25 -2.95 3.97
N ILE A 247 8.27 -3.34 4.80
CA ILE A 247 7.79 -4.72 4.84
C ILE A 247 7.18 -5.14 3.50
N ALA A 248 6.34 -4.29 2.91
CA ALA A 248 5.71 -4.61 1.64
C ALA A 248 6.74 -4.79 0.50
N SER A 249 7.76 -3.93 0.44
CA SER A 249 8.88 -4.07 -0.51
C SER A 249 9.62 -5.41 -0.35
N LEU A 250 9.90 -5.82 0.89
CA LEU A 250 10.60 -7.08 1.15
C LEU A 250 9.76 -8.30 0.76
N ARG A 251 8.46 -8.28 1.06
CA ARG A 251 7.53 -9.34 0.63
C ARG A 251 7.41 -9.43 -0.88
N LEU A 252 7.41 -8.29 -1.58
CA LEU A 252 7.39 -8.26 -3.05
C LEU A 252 8.68 -8.85 -3.62
N LEU A 253 9.84 -8.54 -3.05
CA LEU A 253 11.13 -9.13 -3.47
C LEU A 253 11.18 -10.64 -3.22
N GLU A 254 10.76 -11.11 -2.03
CA GLU A 254 10.59 -12.54 -1.72
C GLU A 254 9.71 -13.23 -2.76
N GLY A 255 8.53 -12.66 -3.03
CA GLY A 255 7.61 -13.22 -4.03
C GLY A 255 8.15 -13.16 -5.47
N MET A 256 9.07 -12.25 -5.81
CA MET A 256 9.73 -12.24 -7.13
C MET A 256 10.78 -13.35 -7.24
N GLU A 257 11.50 -13.66 -6.17
CA GLU A 257 12.52 -14.73 -6.13
C GLU A 257 11.89 -16.13 -6.22
N GLU A 258 10.73 -16.31 -5.60
CA GLU A 258 9.99 -17.58 -5.59
C GLU A 258 9.25 -17.86 -6.90
N ARG A 259 9.03 -16.83 -7.74
CA ARG A 259 8.28 -16.95 -9.00
C ARG A 259 9.19 -17.07 -10.21
N PRO A 260 8.85 -17.93 -11.20
CA PRO A 260 9.51 -17.89 -12.50
C PRO A 260 9.33 -16.53 -13.19
N ALA A 261 10.35 -16.08 -13.94
CA ALA A 261 10.29 -14.83 -14.69
C ALA A 261 9.10 -14.82 -15.66
N GLY A 262 8.37 -13.70 -15.72
CA GLY A 262 7.18 -13.54 -16.56
C GLY A 262 5.87 -14.05 -15.95
N VAL A 263 5.89 -14.61 -14.74
CA VAL A 263 4.68 -15.06 -14.03
C VAL A 263 4.14 -13.96 -13.12
N LEU A 264 2.87 -13.58 -13.35
CA LEU A 264 2.15 -12.58 -12.55
C LEU A 264 1.86 -13.08 -11.12
N PRO A 265 1.75 -12.18 -10.13
CA PRO A 265 1.50 -12.59 -8.75
C PRO A 265 0.08 -13.14 -8.59
N GLU A 266 -0.13 -14.03 -7.62
CA GLU A 266 -1.47 -14.46 -7.26
C GLU A 266 -2.27 -13.27 -6.73
N SER A 267 -3.32 -12.89 -7.44
CA SER A 267 -4.16 -11.73 -7.11
C SER A 267 -5.40 -12.07 -6.28
N SER A 268 -5.64 -13.34 -5.98
CA SER A 268 -6.83 -13.83 -5.26
C SER A 268 -6.81 -13.50 -3.77
N GLY A 269 -5.64 -13.59 -3.13
CA GLY A 269 -5.43 -13.28 -1.72
C GLY A 269 -5.49 -11.77 -1.41
N TRP A 270 -6.19 -11.40 -0.34
CA TRP A 270 -6.28 -10.00 0.11
C TRP A 270 -4.91 -9.41 0.50
N GLU A 271 -4.07 -10.24 1.12
CA GLU A 271 -2.70 -9.87 1.53
C GLU A 271 -1.85 -9.45 0.32
N ASN A 272 -1.89 -10.23 -0.76
CA ASN A 272 -1.17 -9.90 -1.99
C ASN A 272 -1.65 -8.59 -2.62
N ARG A 273 -2.97 -8.33 -2.63
CA ARG A 273 -3.51 -7.05 -3.11
C ARG A 273 -3.11 -5.87 -2.23
N LEU A 274 -2.95 -6.08 -0.92
CA LEU A 274 -2.41 -5.05 -0.03
C LEU A 274 -0.94 -4.77 -0.32
N LEU A 275 -0.11 -5.80 -0.52
CA LEU A 275 1.31 -5.62 -0.87
C LEU A 275 1.52 -4.84 -2.18
N LEU A 276 0.54 -4.88 -3.07
CA LEU A 276 0.55 -4.12 -4.33
C LEU A 276 -0.11 -2.73 -4.21
N SER A 277 -0.50 -2.32 -3.00
CA SER A 277 -1.26 -1.09 -2.74
C SER A 277 -0.37 0.14 -2.57
N VAL A 278 -0.47 1.11 -3.47
CA VAL A 278 0.35 2.34 -3.45
C VAL A 278 -0.46 3.63 -3.34
#